data_AF-A0A078AIG4-F1
#
_entry.id   AF-A0A078AIG4-F1
#
_cell.length_a   1.000
_cell.length_b   1.000
_cell.length_c   1.000
_cell.angle_alpha   90.00
_cell.angle_beta   90.00
_cell.angle_gamma   90.00
#
_symmetry.space_group_name_H-M   'P 1'
#
loop_
_entity.id
_entity.type
_entity.pdbx_description
1 polymer ?
#
loop_
_entity_poly.entity_id
_entity_poly.type
_entity_poly.pdbx_seq_one_letter_code
_entity_poly.pdbx_strand_id
1 'polypeptide(L)'
;MKVFPEYFDFNQFEMSRENMHTIKRPYINFFKTVNFKFQEYNANIKLQCVHWHRLIRACINVHGYFDFLKHIRCMEAVEYFKQCIQLNSFFAYHKKYFPQEYYHSEYWRVSPHYDNVFVDTD
;
A
#
# COMPACT_ATOMS: atom_id res chain seq x y z
N MET A 1 1.63 7.51 9.92
CA MET A 1 1.06 6.36 10.66
C MET A 1 1.57 5.10 10.00
N LYS A 2 2.20 4.14 10.70
CA LYS A 2 2.49 2.84 10.06
C LYS A 2 1.14 2.17 9.79
N VAL A 3 0.98 1.54 8.63
CA VAL A 3 -0.21 0.73 8.36
C VAL A 3 -0.05 -0.55 9.20
N PHE A 4 -0.66 -0.56 10.38
CA PHE A 4 -0.53 -1.63 11.36
C PHE A 4 -1.39 -2.88 11.09
N PRO A 5 -2.58 -2.80 10.45
CA PRO A 5 -3.34 -4.01 10.14
C PRO A 5 -2.94 -4.64 8.80
N GLU A 6 -3.00 -5.98 8.73
CA GLU A 6 -2.91 -6.76 7.49
C GLU A 6 -3.96 -6.33 6.44
N TYR A 7 -5.09 -5.79 6.94
CA TYR A 7 -6.17 -5.27 6.13
C TYR A 7 -6.30 -3.78 6.39
N PHE A 8 -6.13 -3.00 5.34
CA PHE A 8 -6.65 -1.65 5.33
C PHE A 8 -7.83 -1.57 4.36
N ASP A 9 -8.74 -0.68 4.68
CA ASP A 9 -9.83 -0.32 3.78
C ASP A 9 -9.31 0.67 2.75
N PHE A 10 -9.52 0.36 1.46
CA PHE A 10 -9.00 1.13 0.34
C PHE A 10 -9.55 2.55 0.33
N ASN A 11 -10.82 2.68 0.72
CA ASN A 11 -11.53 3.94 0.71
C ASN A 11 -10.88 4.96 1.68
N GLN A 12 -10.14 4.49 2.69
CA GLN A 12 -9.41 5.36 3.63
C GLN A 12 -8.17 6.03 3.03
N PHE A 13 -7.83 5.73 1.78
CA PHE A 13 -6.73 6.35 1.06
C PHE A 13 -7.21 7.15 -0.15
N GLU A 14 -8.53 7.30 -0.32
CA GLU A 14 -9.11 8.17 -1.34
C GLU A 14 -9.01 9.63 -0.91
N MET A 15 -8.51 10.45 -1.83
CA MET A 15 -8.25 11.86 -1.62
C MET A 15 -9.18 12.72 -2.47
N SER A 16 -9.29 13.98 -2.07
CA SER A 16 -10.14 14.97 -2.74
C SER A 16 -9.56 15.57 -4.00
N ARG A 17 -8.24 15.72 -4.07
CA ARG A 17 -7.52 16.08 -5.28
C ARG A 17 -7.57 14.91 -6.25
N GLU A 18 -7.60 15.19 -7.57
CA GLU A 18 -7.69 14.18 -8.64
C GLU A 18 -6.90 12.92 -8.27
N ASN A 19 -7.63 11.82 -8.04
CA ASN A 19 -7.09 10.56 -7.55
C ASN A 19 -6.18 9.91 -8.61
N MET A 20 -4.94 10.40 -8.73
CA MET A 20 -4.00 9.89 -9.72
C MET A 20 -3.43 8.51 -9.33
N HIS A 21 -3.39 8.18 -8.04
CA HIS A 21 -2.77 6.95 -7.55
C HIS A 21 -3.60 6.30 -6.44
N THR A 22 -3.85 4.99 -6.59
CA THR A 22 -4.53 4.17 -5.57
C THR A 22 -3.53 3.20 -4.95
N ILE A 23 -3.64 3.01 -3.63
CA ILE A 23 -2.90 1.94 -2.96
C ILE A 23 -3.67 0.62 -3.18
N LYS A 24 -3.07 -0.33 -3.89
CA LYS A 24 -3.71 -1.62 -4.19
C LYS A 24 -3.14 -2.74 -3.32
N ARG A 25 -3.94 -3.80 -3.14
CA ARG A 25 -3.44 -5.03 -2.52
C ARG A 25 -2.36 -5.66 -3.41
N PRO A 26 -1.38 -6.37 -2.80
CA PRO A 26 -0.36 -7.07 -3.58
C PRO A 26 -1.02 -8.02 -4.58
N TYR A 27 -0.45 -8.12 -5.78
CA TYR A 27 -0.94 -9.03 -6.81
C TYR A 27 -0.55 -10.48 -6.47
N ILE A 28 -1.39 -11.11 -5.64
CA ILE A 28 -1.12 -12.42 -5.02
C ILE A 28 -0.84 -13.52 -6.06
N ASN A 29 -1.46 -13.47 -7.24
CA ASN A 29 -1.25 -14.52 -8.24
C ASN A 29 0.09 -14.40 -8.99
N PHE A 30 0.88 -13.35 -8.74
CA PHE A 30 2.15 -13.16 -9.43
C PHE A 30 3.13 -14.33 -9.21
N PHE A 31 3.16 -14.93 -8.02
CA PHE A 31 4.06 -16.06 -7.77
C PHE A 31 3.76 -17.28 -8.65
N LYS A 32 2.57 -17.40 -9.23
CA LYS A 32 2.26 -18.49 -10.18
C LYS A 32 2.95 -18.31 -11.53
N THR A 33 3.47 -17.11 -11.80
CA THR A 33 4.16 -16.77 -13.05
C THR A 33 5.66 -17.04 -13.00
N VAL A 34 6.22 -17.36 -11.82
CA VAL A 34 7.63 -17.74 -11.69
C VAL A 34 7.81 -19.23 -11.97
N ASN A 35 8.93 -19.59 -12.61
CA ASN A 35 9.19 -20.96 -13.08
C ASN A 35 9.78 -21.89 -12.00
N PHE A 36 9.96 -21.42 -10.77
CA PHE A 36 10.58 -22.18 -9.68
C PHE A 36 9.58 -22.51 -8.56
N LYS A 37 9.88 -23.55 -7.79
CA LYS A 37 9.06 -23.96 -6.64
C LYS A 37 9.25 -22.97 -5.49
N PHE A 38 8.23 -22.14 -5.25
CA PHE A 38 8.19 -21.19 -4.15
C PHE A 38 7.08 -21.56 -3.18
N GLN A 39 7.44 -21.89 -1.94
CA GLN A 39 6.47 -22.14 -0.87
C GLN A 39 6.25 -20.85 -0.08
N GLU A 40 5.06 -20.26 -0.22
CA GLU A 40 4.68 -19.04 0.48
C GLU A 40 3.52 -19.30 1.45
N TYR A 41 3.69 -18.86 2.69
CA TYR A 41 2.66 -18.98 3.72
C TYR A 41 1.60 -17.89 3.56
N ASN A 42 0.33 -18.27 3.67
CA ASN A 42 -0.81 -17.35 3.53
C ASN A 42 -0.79 -16.16 4.49
N ALA A 43 -0.16 -16.30 5.66
CA ALA A 43 0.03 -15.21 6.62
C ALA A 43 0.86 -14.05 6.05
N ASN A 44 1.84 -14.33 5.19
CA ASN A 44 2.77 -13.31 4.68
C ASN A 44 2.27 -12.62 3.41
N ILE A 45 1.28 -13.20 2.73
CA ILE A 45 0.80 -12.73 1.43
C ILE A 45 0.05 -11.39 1.57
N LYS A 46 -0.65 -11.20 2.69
CA LYS A 46 -1.52 -10.04 2.91
C LYS A 46 -0.77 -8.82 3.45
N LEU A 47 0.40 -9.04 4.06
CA LEU A 47 1.27 -7.96 4.52
C LEU A 47 1.79 -7.15 3.33
N GLN A 48 1.63 -5.83 3.43
CA GLN A 48 2.04 -4.90 2.37
C GLN A 48 3.53 -4.98 2.09
N CYS A 49 3.87 -5.07 0.80
CA CYS A 49 5.23 -5.17 0.25
C CYS A 49 6.05 -6.41 0.66
N VAL A 50 5.67 -7.13 1.73
CA VAL A 50 6.40 -8.31 2.24
C VAL A 50 6.38 -9.45 1.22
N HIS A 51 5.25 -9.68 0.56
CA HIS A 51 5.13 -10.70 -0.48
C HIS A 51 6.22 -10.53 -1.58
N TRP A 52 6.40 -9.30 -2.06
CA TRP A 52 7.39 -8.99 -3.09
C TRP A 52 8.82 -9.17 -2.60
N HIS A 53 9.12 -8.72 -1.37
CA HIS A 53 10.43 -8.91 -0.76
C HIS A 53 10.82 -10.39 -0.67
N ARG A 54 9.88 -11.24 -0.27
CA ARG A 54 10.09 -12.68 -0.16
C ARG A 54 10.28 -13.34 -1.51
N LEU A 55 9.53 -12.91 -2.52
CA LEU A 55 9.68 -13.38 -3.90
C LEU A 55 11.05 -13.01 -4.48
N ILE A 56 11.53 -11.79 -4.25
CA ILE A 56 12.87 -11.35 -4.66
C ILE A 56 13.94 -12.22 -4.02
N ARG A 57 13.81 -12.49 -2.70
CA ARG A 57 14.74 -13.37 -1.99
C ARG A 57 14.74 -14.79 -2.57
N ALA A 58 13.58 -15.31 -2.95
CA ALA A 58 13.47 -16.61 -3.60
C ALA A 58 14.13 -16.61 -4.99
N CYS A 59 13.93 -15.55 -5.79
CA CYS A 59 14.60 -15.37 -7.07
C CYS A 59 16.13 -15.37 -6.93
N ILE A 60 16.67 -14.64 -5.95
CA ILE A 60 18.11 -14.59 -5.67
C ILE A 60 18.61 -15.97 -5.21
N ASN A 61 17.86 -16.68 -4.38
CA ASN A 61 18.27 -18.00 -3.89
C ASN A 61 18.29 -19.07 -5.00
N VAL A 62 17.41 -18.98 -5.99
CA VAL A 62 17.32 -19.95 -7.09
C VAL A 62 18.34 -19.66 -8.19
N HIS A 63 18.45 -18.39 -8.60
CA HIS A 63 19.25 -18.01 -9.77
C HIS A 63 20.61 -17.43 -9.40
N GLY A 64 20.81 -16.92 -8.19
CA GLY A 64 21.98 -16.14 -7.81
C GLY A 64 21.83 -14.64 -8.13
N TYR A 65 22.68 -13.80 -7.52
CA TYR A 65 22.51 -12.34 -7.54
C TYR A 65 22.68 -11.70 -8.94
N PHE A 66 23.59 -12.20 -9.77
CA PHE A 66 23.78 -11.63 -11.10
C PHE A 66 22.82 -12.20 -12.14
N ASP A 67 22.46 -13.47 -12.01
CA ASP A 67 21.60 -14.14 -12.99
C ASP A 67 20.11 -13.86 -12.77
N PHE A 68 19.66 -13.52 -11.55
CA PHE A 68 18.25 -13.13 -11.37
C PHE A 68 17.89 -11.86 -12.16
N LEU A 69 18.85 -10.96 -12.42
CA LEU A 69 18.66 -9.75 -13.22
C LEU A 69 18.29 -10.06 -14.68
N LYS A 70 18.63 -11.25 -15.17
CA LYS A 70 18.29 -11.71 -16.53
C LYS A 70 16.86 -12.26 -16.61
N HIS A 71 16.22 -12.54 -15.47
CA HIS A 71 14.87 -13.08 -15.41
C HIS A 71 13.83 -11.97 -15.24
N ILE A 72 13.01 -11.76 -16.28
CA ILE A 72 12.02 -10.66 -16.31
C ILE A 72 11.04 -10.68 -15.16
N ARG A 73 10.56 -11.86 -14.73
CA ARG A 73 9.62 -11.98 -13.59
C ARG A 73 10.25 -11.56 -12.26
N CYS A 74 11.54 -11.83 -12.09
CA CYS A 74 12.26 -11.40 -10.89
C CYS A 74 12.51 -9.89 -10.91
N MET A 75 12.75 -9.30 -12.10
CA MET A 75 12.86 -7.85 -12.25
C MET A 75 11.53 -7.12 -12.03
N GLU A 76 10.43 -7.65 -12.56
CA GLU A 76 9.08 -7.14 -12.29
C GLU A 76 8.77 -7.14 -10.79
N ALA A 77 9.15 -8.22 -10.07
CA ALA A 77 8.99 -8.29 -8.63
C ALA A 77 9.76 -7.18 -7.88
N VAL A 78 10.97 -6.85 -8.34
CA VAL A 78 11.76 -5.74 -7.80
C VAL A 78 11.08 -4.40 -8.02
N GLU A 79 10.54 -4.15 -9.22
CA GLU A 79 9.83 -2.91 -9.51
C GLU A 79 8.54 -2.78 -8.70
N TYR A 80 7.76 -3.87 -8.56
CA TYR A 80 6.59 -3.88 -7.67
C TYR A 80 6.95 -3.62 -6.22
N PHE A 81 8.07 -4.17 -5.74
CA PHE A 81 8.54 -3.93 -4.38
C PHE A 81 8.92 -2.47 -4.15
N LYS A 82 9.68 -1.86 -5.07
CA LYS A 82 10.06 -0.44 -5.00
C LYS A 82 8.84 0.47 -5.00
N GLN A 83 7.93 0.28 -5.95
CA GLN A 83 6.68 1.05 -6.04
C GLN A 83 5.84 0.89 -4.77
N CYS A 84 5.73 -0.33 -4.25
CA CYS A 84 4.98 -0.60 -3.03
C CYS A 84 5.55 0.15 -1.83
N ILE A 85 6.88 0.14 -1.62
CA ILE A 85 7.51 0.88 -0.52
C ILE A 85 7.32 2.38 -0.69
N GLN A 86 7.53 2.90 -1.89
CA GLN A 86 7.41 4.32 -2.17
C GLN A 86 5.98 4.83 -1.91
N LEU A 87 4.98 4.14 -2.44
CA LEU A 87 3.57 4.47 -2.22
C LEU A 87 3.16 4.34 -0.76
N ASN A 88 3.50 3.23 -0.09
CA ASN A 88 3.18 3.06 1.33
C ASN A 88 3.84 4.13 2.20
N SER A 89 5.09 4.51 1.90
CA SER A 89 5.80 5.56 2.62
C SER A 89 5.16 6.93 2.41
N PHE A 90 4.78 7.24 1.17
CA PHE A 90 4.04 8.44 0.83
C PHE A 90 2.72 8.52 1.60
N PHE A 91 1.86 7.51 1.48
CA PHE A 91 0.57 7.49 2.18
C PHE A 91 0.72 7.50 3.70
N ALA A 92 1.72 6.81 4.25
CA ALA A 92 1.99 6.81 5.69
C ALA A 92 2.41 8.19 6.22
N TYR A 93 3.21 8.93 5.44
CA TYR A 93 3.60 10.30 5.74
C TYR A 93 2.42 11.24 5.59
N HIS A 94 1.74 11.18 4.46
CA HIS A 94 0.66 12.09 4.10
C HIS A 94 -0.52 11.97 5.07
N LYS A 95 -0.94 10.74 5.40
CA LYS A 95 -1.98 10.49 6.41
C LYS A 95 -1.61 10.91 7.82
N LYS A 96 -0.31 11.06 8.12
CA LYS A 96 0.16 11.56 9.43
C LYS A 96 0.02 13.08 9.54
N TYR A 97 0.39 13.81 8.49
CA TYR A 97 0.53 15.27 8.54
C TYR A 97 -0.61 16.02 7.85
N PHE A 98 -1.32 15.38 6.93
CA PHE A 98 -2.43 15.94 6.15
C PHE A 98 -3.65 15.01 6.17
N PRO A 99 -4.17 14.65 7.36
CA PRO A 99 -5.35 13.78 7.45
C PRO A 99 -6.60 14.41 6.83
N GLN A 100 -6.71 15.74 6.81
CA GLN A 100 -7.86 16.45 6.26
C GLN A 100 -8.07 16.26 4.77
N GLU A 101 -7.08 15.81 4.00
CA GLU A 101 -7.22 15.63 2.55
C GLU A 101 -7.95 14.33 2.14
N TYR A 102 -8.17 13.42 3.10
CA TYR A 102 -8.81 12.12 2.88
C TYR A 102 -10.30 12.16 3.18
N TYR A 103 -11.13 11.61 2.30
CA TYR A 103 -12.60 11.67 2.43
C TYR A 103 -13.16 11.07 3.73
N HIS A 104 -12.49 10.05 4.28
CA HIS A 104 -12.90 9.40 5.53
C HIS A 104 -12.41 10.11 6.79
N SER A 105 -11.67 11.20 6.65
CA SER A 105 -11.29 12.02 7.79
C SER A 105 -12.47 12.86 8.26
N GLU A 106 -12.68 12.92 9.57
CA GLU A 106 -13.66 13.83 10.18
C GLU A 106 -13.36 15.30 9.83
N TYR A 107 -12.09 15.59 9.55
CA TYR A 107 -11.61 16.92 9.20
C TYR A 107 -11.71 17.25 7.70
N TRP A 108 -12.14 16.31 6.86
CA TRP A 108 -12.34 16.57 5.42
C TRP A 108 -13.49 17.53 5.19
N ARG A 109 -14.63 17.26 5.81
CA ARG A 109 -15.81 18.13 5.79
C ARG A 109 -16.28 18.33 7.23
N VAL A 110 -15.69 19.33 7.87
CA VAL A 110 -15.99 19.66 9.27
C VAL A 110 -17.45 20.06 9.39
N SER A 111 -18.22 19.28 10.15
CA SER A 111 -19.56 19.69 10.58
C SER A 111 -19.42 20.76 11.66
N PRO A 112 -20.11 21.90 11.54
CA PRO A 112 -20.09 22.92 12.59
C PRO A 112 -20.62 22.35 13.91
N HIS A 113 -20.07 22.81 15.02
CA HIS A 113 -20.61 22.48 16.34
C HIS A 113 -22.01 23.09 16.50
N TYR A 114 -22.87 22.43 17.27
CA TYR A 114 -24.26 22.84 17.48
C TYR A 114 -24.39 24.32 17.90
N ASP A 115 -23.53 24.75 18.84
CA ASP A 115 -23.50 26.12 19.38
C ASP A 115 -23.15 27.19 18.33
N ASN A 116 -22.48 26.81 17.23
CA ASN A 116 -22.15 27.74 16.15
C ASN A 116 -23.28 27.88 15.12
N VAL A 117 -24.30 27.01 15.16
CA VAL A 117 -25.40 26.97 14.18
C VAL A 117 -26.67 27.60 14.76
N PHE A 118 -26.91 27.40 16.06
CA PHE A 118 -28.07 27.94 16.77
C PHE A 118 -27.60 28.94 17.82
N VAL A 119 -27.12 30.09 17.36
CA VAL A 119 -27.01 31.26 18.23
C VAL A 119 -28.41 31.86 18.28
N ASP A 120 -29.10 31.70 19.41
CA ASP A 120 -30.35 32.43 19.66
C ASP A 120 -30.07 33.92 19.48
N THR A 121 -30.64 34.50 18.42
CA THR A 121 -30.63 35.94 18.18
C THR A 121 -31.65 36.56 19.12
N ASP A 122 -31.20 36.94 20.32
CA ASP A 122 -31.88 37.95 21.14
C ASP A 122 -31.84 39.34 20.46
#